data_AF-A0A962XYY9-F1
#
_entry.id   AF-A0A962XYY9-F1
#
_cell.length_a   1.000
_cell.length_b   1.000
_cell.length_c   1.000
_cell.angle_alpha   90.00
_cell.angle_beta   90.00
_cell.angle_gamma   90.00
#
_symmetry.space_group_name_H-M   'P 1'
#
loop_
_entity.id
_entity.type
_entity.pdbx_description
1 polymer ?
#
loop_
_entity_poly.entity_id
_entity_poly.type
_entity_poly.pdbx_seq_one_letter_code
_entity_poly.pdbx_strand_id
1 'polypeptide(L)'
;MPAPTFDSVQLRDHATDRSIERGRAYVQEGMVGPLTRRGDELEADVQGSAPRPYRVWIQFESEQIADAACTCPYDYEGWCKHIVAVLLTCAEQPNAVEIRPPLAETLATLDREQLQALLLKLADRIPRLNDMIETTLPYIAPTIPDGSTTTAASAQCAAPVQVNTHALRQSVRNAIRTRGDWDDSYDEDGYGAVDDIVELAEQAQAALEAGDGRAALAILEAVTDEFSKHWEMLNEIGEDVSVFLDGTQTLWSEALLDPDLSAEERQHWADRLGDWMEDFDETAADGLELLQIVVRQGWDDPTLTRILRGETVPVGLWGDDPPPYHQRVPIAQARLRILERTGQHEAYLNLAQAEHQYDDYALKLLQLDRVGDAVRAGLEQPLSDKGLLKLVKALYERDEIEAAFQIAEHGLRRQDAPAPSDPVLAEIAEQMREFGLYHSPSQAELAAWLRDQAAAHGQNERALAASLIAFRIAPSLDAYQRVETLAGAGWPGRRPDLLDFLRGNAHITTETKVDVFLHESLIDDAIAAVKEHYVSSRTLARVMDAAIPSQPQWVIDQARQQAEPIMDGAKSAHYQDAAQWLRKAKQAHDALGQKAEWRAYLSALREKHQRKYRLMPLLNAL
;
A
#
# COMPACT_ATOMS: atom_id res chain seq x y z
N MET A 1 21.72 -1.20 37.55
CA MET A 1 20.94 0.05 37.72
C MET A 1 19.49 -0.35 37.99
N PRO A 2 18.72 0.39 38.81
CA PRO A 2 17.33 0.01 39.12
C PRO A 2 16.47 0.01 37.84
N ALA A 3 15.45 -0.84 37.79
CA ALA A 3 14.55 -0.92 36.64
C ALA A 3 13.66 0.34 36.54
N PRO A 4 13.36 0.83 35.33
CA PRO A 4 12.51 2.00 35.13
C PRO A 4 11.11 1.78 35.71
N THR A 5 10.60 2.77 36.45
CA THR A 5 9.25 2.75 37.02
C THR A 5 8.26 3.29 36.00
N PHE A 6 7.40 2.43 35.46
CA PHE A 6 6.31 2.83 34.58
C PHE A 6 5.01 2.97 35.37
N ASP A 7 4.35 4.13 35.26
CA ASP A 7 2.99 4.29 35.76
C ASP A 7 1.94 4.15 34.64
N SER A 8 0.67 4.01 35.03
CA SER A 8 -0.45 3.89 34.09
C SER A 8 -0.70 5.14 33.25
N VAL A 9 -0.11 6.27 33.61
CA VAL A 9 -0.24 7.55 32.90
C VAL A 9 0.76 7.59 31.74
N GLN A 10 2.00 7.16 31.95
CA GLN A 10 3.03 7.07 30.90
C GLN A 10 2.67 6.05 29.81
N LEU A 11 1.98 4.96 30.16
CA LEU A 11 1.51 4.00 29.17
C LEU A 11 0.41 4.57 28.25
N ARG A 12 -0.36 5.57 28.69
CA ARG A 12 -1.42 6.19 27.88
C ARG A 12 -0.89 7.08 26.76
N ASP A 13 0.35 7.54 26.89
CA ASP A 13 1.01 8.33 25.83
C ASP A 13 1.38 7.43 24.63
N HIS A 14 1.44 6.11 24.83
CA HIS A 14 1.91 5.15 23.83
C HIS A 14 0.93 4.01 23.52
N ALA A 15 -0.09 3.77 24.36
CA ALA A 15 -1.06 2.69 24.18
C ALA A 15 -2.48 3.14 24.48
N THR A 16 -3.46 2.58 23.76
CA THR A 16 -4.88 2.82 24.01
C THR A 16 -5.32 2.26 25.36
N ASP A 17 -6.35 2.85 25.99
CA ASP A 17 -6.92 2.34 27.25
C ASP A 17 -7.32 0.85 27.15
N ARG A 18 -7.76 0.40 25.96
CA ARG A 18 -8.09 -1.01 25.68
C ARG A 18 -6.86 -1.92 25.69
N SER A 19 -5.75 -1.49 25.10
CA SER A 19 -4.48 -2.24 25.14
C SER A 19 -3.92 -2.31 26.55
N ILE A 20 -4.07 -1.24 27.34
CA ILE A 20 -3.65 -1.19 28.74
C ILE A 20 -4.48 -2.14 29.62
N GLU A 21 -5.81 -2.14 29.48
CA GLU A 21 -6.70 -3.04 30.23
C GLU A 21 -6.35 -4.52 29.94
N ARG A 22 -6.14 -4.87 28.67
CA ARG A 22 -5.75 -6.23 28.27
C ARG A 22 -4.35 -6.59 28.73
N GLY A 23 -3.40 -5.66 28.69
CA GLY A 23 -2.04 -5.89 29.19
C GLY A 23 -2.05 -6.25 30.68
N ARG A 24 -2.88 -5.57 31.49
CA ARG A 24 -3.07 -5.91 32.91
C ARG A 24 -3.63 -7.31 33.12
N ALA A 25 -4.58 -7.74 32.29
CA ALA A 25 -5.12 -9.10 32.37
C ALA A 25 -4.03 -10.15 32.14
N TYR A 26 -3.13 -9.93 31.16
CA TYR A 26 -2.03 -10.85 30.87
C TYR A 26 -1.02 -10.99 32.02
N VAL A 27 -0.76 -9.88 32.73
CA VAL A 27 0.08 -9.91 33.95
C VAL A 27 -0.61 -10.72 35.05
N GLN A 28 -1.90 -10.48 35.28
CA GLN A 28 -2.68 -11.20 36.31
C GLN A 28 -2.80 -12.70 36.02
N GLU A 29 -2.88 -13.07 34.76
CA GLU A 29 -2.96 -14.46 34.29
C GLU A 29 -1.60 -15.16 34.23
N GLY A 30 -0.49 -14.45 34.52
CA GLY A 30 0.85 -15.04 34.51
C GLY A 30 1.36 -15.39 33.11
N MET A 31 0.89 -14.68 32.09
CA MET A 31 1.21 -14.96 30.67
C MET A 31 2.57 -14.41 30.25
N VAL A 32 3.24 -13.63 31.08
CA VAL A 32 4.58 -13.06 30.80
C VAL A 32 5.65 -14.00 31.34
N GLY A 33 6.52 -14.47 30.44
CA GLY A 33 7.67 -15.30 30.77
C GLY A 33 8.80 -14.52 31.46
N PRO A 34 9.95 -15.18 31.73
CA PRO A 34 11.08 -14.55 32.40
C PRO A 34 11.62 -13.34 31.63
N LEU A 35 11.82 -12.22 32.33
CA LEU A 35 12.37 -11.00 31.76
C LEU A 35 13.90 -11.07 31.77
N THR A 36 14.54 -10.86 30.62
CA THR A 36 15.99 -10.79 30.50
C THR A 36 16.42 -9.41 30.05
N ARG A 37 17.39 -8.79 30.73
CA ARG A 37 17.96 -7.50 30.32
C ARG A 37 19.42 -7.64 29.93
N ARG A 38 19.79 -7.10 28.77
CA ARG A 38 21.16 -7.02 28.24
C ARG A 38 21.50 -5.57 27.90
N GLY A 39 22.25 -4.91 28.78
CA GLY A 39 22.49 -3.48 28.64
C GLY A 39 21.18 -2.67 28.70
N ASP A 40 20.87 -1.98 27.61
CA ASP A 40 19.68 -1.14 27.48
C ASP A 40 18.51 -1.81 26.74
N GLU A 41 18.60 -3.12 26.49
CA GLU A 41 17.53 -3.90 25.88
C GLU A 41 16.90 -4.87 26.88
N LEU A 42 15.56 -4.91 26.93
CA LEU A 42 14.76 -5.85 27.72
C LEU A 42 13.96 -6.76 26.80
N GLU A 43 14.05 -8.06 27.04
CA GLU A 43 13.36 -9.10 26.28
C GLU A 43 12.45 -9.93 27.18
N ALA A 44 11.30 -10.34 26.65
CA ALA A 44 10.44 -11.35 27.26
C ALA A 44 9.57 -12.08 26.22
N ASP A 45 9.23 -13.32 26.52
CA ASP A 45 8.22 -14.09 25.79
C ASP A 45 6.85 -13.95 26.49
N VAL A 46 5.79 -13.68 25.74
CA VAL A 46 4.43 -13.48 26.25
C VAL A 46 3.48 -14.47 25.60
N GLN A 47 2.91 -15.37 26.40
CA GLN A 47 1.89 -16.31 25.92
C GLN A 47 0.64 -15.55 25.48
N GLY A 48 0.12 -15.89 24.31
CA GLY A 48 -1.12 -15.30 23.79
C GLY A 48 -1.96 -16.33 23.03
N SER A 49 -2.73 -15.85 22.05
CA SER A 49 -3.62 -16.69 21.25
C SER A 49 -2.87 -17.58 20.24
N ALA A 50 -1.63 -17.24 19.89
CA ALA A 50 -0.80 -18.07 19.03
C ALA A 50 -0.24 -19.30 19.76
N PRO A 51 0.01 -20.42 19.05
CA PRO A 51 0.63 -21.63 19.61
C PRO A 51 2.03 -21.39 20.19
N ARG A 52 2.76 -20.38 19.68
CA ARG A 52 4.07 -19.95 20.20
C ARG A 52 3.93 -18.60 20.93
N PRO A 53 4.67 -18.37 22.04
CA PRO A 53 4.70 -17.09 22.71
C PRO A 53 5.15 -15.96 21.77
N TYR A 54 4.58 -14.78 21.93
CA TYR A 54 5.02 -13.57 21.24
C TYR A 54 6.28 -13.04 21.91
N ARG A 55 7.28 -12.67 21.12
CA ARG A 55 8.52 -12.09 21.65
C ARG A 55 8.44 -10.57 21.64
N VAL A 56 8.84 -9.97 22.75
CA VAL A 56 8.79 -8.53 23.00
C VAL A 56 10.21 -8.03 23.22
N TRP A 57 10.54 -6.91 22.58
CA TRP A 57 11.79 -6.16 22.75
C TRP A 57 11.48 -4.73 23.15
N ILE A 58 12.16 -4.23 24.18
CA ILE A 58 12.04 -2.85 24.65
C ILE A 58 13.43 -2.26 24.78
N GLN A 59 13.69 -1.20 24.03
CA GLN A 59 14.94 -0.45 24.06
C GLN A 59 14.81 0.76 24.98
N PHE A 60 15.79 0.95 25.86
CA PHE A 60 15.87 2.11 26.73
C PHE A 60 16.95 3.09 26.25
N GLU A 61 16.70 4.39 26.43
CA GLU A 61 17.70 5.45 26.33
C GLU A 61 17.57 6.35 27.55
N SER A 62 18.66 6.51 28.32
CA SER A 62 18.66 7.35 29.53
C SER A 62 17.48 7.04 30.49
N GLU A 63 17.16 5.75 30.66
CA GLU A 63 16.05 5.24 31.50
C GLU A 63 14.63 5.49 30.97
N GLN A 64 14.47 6.07 29.78
CA GLN A 64 13.19 6.18 29.06
C GLN A 64 13.08 5.12 27.97
N ILE A 65 11.85 4.79 27.55
CA ILE A 65 11.63 3.87 26.42
C ILE A 65 11.95 4.63 25.13
N ALA A 66 12.97 4.19 24.41
CA ALA A 66 13.32 4.71 23.09
C ALA A 66 12.48 4.05 22.01
N ASP A 67 12.29 2.72 22.11
CA ASP A 67 11.51 1.93 21.15
C ASP A 67 10.95 0.65 21.80
N ALA A 68 9.88 0.11 21.23
CA ALA A 68 9.30 -1.15 21.65
C ALA A 68 8.64 -1.90 20.48
N ALA A 69 9.01 -3.18 20.34
CA ALA A 69 8.52 -4.05 19.28
C ALA A 69 7.96 -5.37 19.86
N CYS A 70 7.01 -5.97 19.14
CA CYS A 70 6.44 -7.26 19.48
C CYS A 70 6.13 -8.05 18.21
N THR A 71 6.39 -9.36 18.22
CA THR A 71 6.07 -10.25 17.08
C THR A 71 4.57 -10.54 16.90
N CYS A 72 3.67 -9.79 17.54
CA CYS A 72 2.24 -10.02 17.37
C CYS A 72 1.72 -9.24 16.16
N PRO A 73 0.71 -9.77 15.43
CA PRO A 73 0.16 -9.15 14.22
C PRO A 73 -0.77 -7.97 14.55
N TYR A 74 -0.44 -7.19 15.57
CA TYR A 74 -1.22 -6.03 15.98
C TYR A 74 -0.76 -4.81 15.19
N ASP A 75 -1.63 -4.31 14.32
CA ASP A 75 -1.42 -3.18 13.40
C ASP A 75 -2.31 -1.96 13.71
N TYR A 76 -3.00 -1.98 14.86
CA TYR A 76 -3.85 -0.89 15.32
C TYR A 76 -3.05 0.19 16.07
N GLU A 77 -3.74 1.28 16.46
CA GLU A 77 -3.14 2.43 17.14
C GLU A 77 -2.47 2.08 18.49
N GLY A 78 -1.19 2.45 18.62
CA GLY A 78 -0.39 2.39 19.85
C GLY A 78 0.26 1.02 20.12
N TRP A 79 0.90 0.87 21.28
CA TRP A 79 1.53 -0.39 21.67
C TRP A 79 0.50 -1.47 21.98
N CYS A 80 0.83 -2.68 21.55
CA CYS A 80 0.00 -3.84 21.78
C CYS A 80 -0.03 -4.23 23.27
N LYS A 81 -1.03 -5.01 23.65
CA LYS A 81 -1.19 -5.55 25.02
C LYS A 81 0.03 -6.33 25.55
N HIS A 82 0.84 -6.96 24.68
CA HIS A 82 2.00 -7.76 25.09
C HIS A 82 3.17 -6.86 25.51
N ILE A 83 3.45 -5.78 24.77
CA ILE A 83 4.42 -4.75 25.15
C ILE A 83 4.02 -4.15 26.50
N VAL A 84 2.74 -3.81 26.65
CA VAL A 84 2.21 -3.28 27.92
C VAL A 84 2.37 -4.29 29.06
N ALA A 85 2.10 -5.58 28.83
CA ALA A 85 2.25 -6.62 29.85
C ALA A 85 3.70 -6.77 30.33
N VAL A 86 4.69 -6.71 29.42
CA VAL A 86 6.12 -6.78 29.77
C VAL A 86 6.55 -5.56 30.58
N LEU A 87 6.15 -4.35 30.15
CA LEU A 87 6.45 -3.11 30.87
C LEU A 87 5.86 -3.09 32.28
N LEU A 88 4.60 -3.52 32.42
CA LEU A 88 3.93 -3.65 33.72
C LEU A 88 4.62 -4.69 34.61
N THR A 89 4.99 -5.86 34.06
CA THR A 89 5.68 -6.91 34.82
C THR A 89 7.06 -6.43 35.29
N CYS A 90 7.79 -5.70 34.46
CA CYS A 90 9.08 -5.08 34.81
C CYS A 90 8.93 -4.05 35.95
N ALA A 91 7.89 -3.22 35.90
CA ALA A 91 7.61 -2.21 36.93
C ALA A 91 7.14 -2.84 38.26
N GLU A 92 6.33 -3.89 38.21
CA GLU A 92 5.81 -4.59 39.39
C GLU A 92 6.87 -5.50 40.05
N GLN A 93 7.76 -6.09 39.26
CA GLN A 93 8.75 -7.07 39.72
C GLN A 93 10.19 -6.75 39.22
N PRO A 94 10.76 -5.59 39.60
CA PRO A 94 12.06 -5.16 39.08
C PRO A 94 13.22 -6.10 39.45
N ASN A 95 13.09 -6.84 40.56
CA ASN A 95 14.10 -7.80 41.03
C ASN A 95 14.02 -9.16 40.31
N ALA A 96 12.98 -9.42 39.53
CA ALA A 96 12.81 -10.66 38.76
C ALA A 96 13.49 -10.59 37.37
N VAL A 97 13.97 -9.40 36.96
CA VAL A 97 14.66 -9.21 35.69
C VAL A 97 16.06 -9.80 35.76
N GLU A 98 16.33 -10.81 34.94
CA GLU A 98 17.64 -11.45 34.85
C GLU A 98 18.60 -10.55 34.06
N ILE A 99 19.59 -9.97 34.75
CA ILE A 99 20.62 -9.16 34.12
C ILE A 99 21.70 -10.08 33.57
N ARG A 100 21.86 -10.10 32.24
CA ARG A 100 22.93 -10.84 31.55
C ARG A 100 23.90 -9.86 30.90
N PRO A 101 25.21 -10.16 30.86
CA PRO A 101 26.14 -9.35 30.10
C PRO A 101 25.74 -9.32 28.62
N PRO A 102 26.10 -8.25 27.89
CA PRO A 102 25.97 -8.21 26.44
C PRO A 102 26.63 -9.44 25.82
N LEU A 103 26.01 -9.97 24.75
CA LEU A 103 26.55 -11.14 24.06
C LEU A 103 27.99 -10.88 23.59
N ALA A 104 28.28 -9.67 23.11
CA ALA A 104 29.60 -9.25 22.67
C ALA A 104 30.68 -9.40 23.76
N GLU A 105 30.40 -9.04 25.01
CA GLU A 105 31.35 -9.21 26.12
C GLU A 105 31.58 -10.68 26.44
N THR A 106 30.53 -11.49 26.36
CA THR A 106 30.63 -12.94 26.57
C THR A 106 31.49 -13.58 25.47
N LEU A 107 31.24 -13.21 24.21
CA LEU A 107 31.99 -13.71 23.06
C LEU A 107 33.45 -13.21 23.05
N ALA A 108 33.73 -12.01 23.55
CA ALA A 108 35.08 -11.44 23.65
C ALA A 108 36.00 -12.22 24.61
N THR A 109 35.45 -13.08 25.48
CA THR A 109 36.24 -13.97 26.32
C THR A 109 36.75 -15.22 25.60
N LEU A 110 36.24 -15.50 24.40
CA LEU A 110 36.61 -16.66 23.58
C LEU A 110 37.73 -16.30 22.62
N ASP A 111 38.71 -17.20 22.47
CA ASP A 111 39.68 -17.10 21.39
C ASP A 111 39.08 -17.51 20.03
N ARG A 112 39.83 -17.32 18.94
CA ARG A 112 39.37 -17.57 17.57
C ARG A 112 38.91 -19.02 17.39
N GLU A 113 39.70 -19.96 17.88
CA GLU A 113 39.44 -21.39 17.77
C GLU A 113 38.19 -21.80 18.55
N GLN A 114 37.99 -21.25 19.75
CA GLN A 114 36.80 -21.45 20.57
C GLN A 114 35.55 -20.83 19.96
N LEU A 115 35.67 -19.63 19.38
CA LEU A 115 34.56 -18.95 18.71
C LEU A 115 34.13 -19.73 17.46
N GLN A 116 35.09 -20.21 16.65
CA GLN A 116 34.82 -21.04 15.49
C GLN A 116 34.16 -22.38 15.89
N ALA A 117 34.66 -23.03 16.94
CA ALA A 117 34.06 -24.26 17.46
C ALA A 117 32.65 -24.05 18.00
N LEU A 118 32.39 -22.91 18.66
CA LEU A 118 31.06 -22.53 19.13
C LEU A 118 30.11 -22.31 17.96
N LEU A 119 30.53 -21.57 16.93
CA LEU A 119 29.74 -21.31 15.72
C LEU A 119 29.37 -22.60 15.00
N LEU A 120 30.33 -23.50 14.77
CA LEU A 120 30.06 -24.81 14.16
C LEU A 120 29.08 -25.64 15.00
N LYS A 121 29.23 -25.64 16.32
CA LYS A 121 28.34 -26.36 17.24
C LYS A 121 26.93 -25.78 17.29
N LEU A 122 26.78 -24.47 17.12
CA LEU A 122 25.47 -23.82 17.03
C LEU A 122 24.83 -24.06 15.66
N ALA A 123 25.60 -24.03 14.58
CA ALA A 123 25.17 -24.38 13.24
C ALA A 123 24.65 -25.82 13.14
N ASP A 124 25.32 -26.78 13.80
CA ASP A 124 24.85 -28.17 13.89
C ASP A 124 23.50 -28.31 14.61
N ARG A 125 23.18 -27.39 15.54
CA ARG A 125 21.97 -27.45 16.38
C ARG A 125 20.82 -26.58 15.86
N ILE A 126 21.13 -25.54 15.10
CA ILE A 126 20.17 -24.56 14.59
C ILE A 126 20.34 -24.55 13.07
N PRO A 127 19.55 -25.36 12.34
CA PRO A 127 19.75 -25.55 10.90
C PRO A 127 19.75 -24.24 10.09
N ARG A 128 18.93 -23.26 10.48
CA ARG A 128 18.84 -21.92 9.86
C ARG A 128 20.05 -21.01 10.10
N LEU A 129 20.92 -21.33 11.07
CA LEU A 129 22.07 -20.49 11.41
C LEU A 129 23.18 -20.56 10.34
N ASN A 130 23.29 -21.68 9.61
CA ASN A 130 24.21 -21.78 8.47
C ASN A 130 23.87 -20.73 7.40
N ASP A 131 22.59 -20.68 7.00
CA ASP A 131 22.09 -19.74 6.00
C ASP A 131 22.34 -18.27 6.41
N MET A 132 22.17 -17.97 7.71
CA MET A 132 22.42 -16.64 8.26
C MET A 132 23.92 -16.29 8.32
N ILE A 133 24.79 -17.26 8.61
CA ILE A 133 26.25 -17.08 8.55
C ILE A 133 26.70 -16.82 7.10
N GLU A 134 26.21 -17.60 6.14
CA GLU A 134 26.53 -17.44 4.71
C GLU A 134 26.08 -16.08 4.16
N THR A 135 24.89 -15.63 4.54
CA THR A 135 24.35 -14.33 4.13
C THR A 135 25.15 -13.16 4.72
N THR A 136 25.67 -13.31 5.94
CA THR A 136 26.38 -12.22 6.64
C THR A 136 27.89 -12.18 6.33
N LEU A 137 28.47 -13.30 5.90
CA LEU A 137 29.91 -13.46 5.61
C LEU A 137 30.50 -12.40 4.65
N PRO A 138 29.85 -12.05 3.53
CA PRO A 138 30.36 -11.02 2.60
C PRO A 138 30.49 -9.63 3.24
N TYR A 139 29.67 -9.31 4.24
CA TYR A 139 29.63 -8.00 4.89
C TYR A 139 30.64 -7.87 6.04
N ILE A 140 31.08 -9.01 6.61
CA ILE A 140 32.06 -9.05 7.71
C ILE A 140 33.50 -9.17 7.18
N ALA A 141 33.68 -9.53 5.91
CA ALA A 141 35.00 -9.65 5.27
C ALA A 141 35.36 -8.44 4.38
N PRO A 142 35.61 -7.21 4.89
CA PRO A 142 36.20 -6.17 4.07
C PRO A 142 37.73 -6.37 3.96
N THR A 143 38.18 -6.48 2.71
CA THR A 143 39.45 -5.98 2.16
C THR A 143 40.72 -6.12 3.01
N ILE A 144 41.50 -7.18 2.74
CA ILE A 144 42.96 -7.10 2.86
C ILE A 144 43.46 -6.41 1.57
N PRO A 145 44.03 -5.20 1.63
CA PRO A 145 44.73 -4.63 0.50
C PRO A 145 46.10 -5.29 0.42
N ASP A 146 46.23 -6.32 -0.42
CA ASP A 146 47.56 -6.79 -0.80
C ASP A 146 48.20 -5.74 -1.70
N GLY A 147 49.16 -5.03 -1.10
CA GLY A 147 50.02 -4.09 -1.80
C GLY A 147 50.85 -4.83 -2.84
N SER A 148 50.57 -4.56 -4.11
CA SER A 148 51.51 -4.73 -5.22
C SER A 148 51.10 -3.82 -6.37
N THR A 149 51.67 -2.62 -6.37
CA THR A 149 51.75 -1.71 -7.52
C THR A 149 52.31 -2.43 -8.74
N THR A 150 51.61 -2.42 -9.88
CA THR A 150 52.21 -2.23 -11.23
C THR A 150 51.15 -1.75 -12.26
N THR A 151 51.31 -0.48 -12.66
CA THR A 151 51.00 0.19 -13.96
C THR A 151 49.75 -0.12 -14.81
N ALA A 152 49.11 0.99 -15.19
CA ALA A 152 48.08 1.22 -16.20
C ALA A 152 48.14 0.42 -17.52
N ALA A 153 46.99 -0.12 -17.94
CA ALA A 153 46.38 0.02 -19.28
C ALA A 153 45.03 -0.72 -19.39
N SER A 154 44.15 -0.18 -20.25
CA SER A 154 42.86 -0.68 -20.74
C SER A 154 41.65 -0.73 -19.79
N ALA A 155 40.64 0.06 -20.14
CA ALA A 155 39.26 -0.16 -19.74
C ALA A 155 38.83 -1.55 -20.22
N GLN A 156 38.61 -2.45 -19.26
CA GLN A 156 38.02 -3.77 -19.46
C GLN A 156 36.76 -3.82 -18.61
N CYS A 157 35.71 -4.41 -19.20
CA CYS A 157 34.40 -4.63 -18.59
C CYS A 157 34.52 -5.09 -17.14
N ALA A 158 33.62 -4.60 -16.29
CA ALA A 158 33.41 -5.16 -14.96
C ALA A 158 33.25 -6.68 -15.09
N ALA A 159 33.99 -7.43 -14.27
CA ALA A 159 33.90 -8.89 -14.26
C ALA A 159 32.45 -9.32 -13.97
N PRO A 160 31.96 -10.43 -14.57
CA PRO A 160 30.61 -10.91 -14.34
C PRO A 160 30.41 -11.15 -12.84
N VAL A 161 29.29 -10.63 -12.30
CA VAL A 161 28.89 -10.90 -10.92
C VAL A 161 28.71 -12.42 -10.81
N GLN A 162 29.51 -13.09 -9.96
CA GLN A 162 29.30 -14.52 -9.72
C GLN A 162 28.00 -14.71 -8.95
N VAL A 163 26.94 -15.05 -9.67
CA VAL A 163 25.63 -15.40 -9.10
C VAL A 163 25.76 -16.78 -8.42
N ASN A 164 25.51 -16.83 -7.11
CA ASN A 164 25.45 -18.10 -6.38
C ASN A 164 24.08 -18.76 -6.57
N THR A 165 23.90 -19.42 -7.72
CA THR A 165 22.65 -20.10 -8.09
C THR A 165 22.26 -21.21 -7.12
N HIS A 166 23.22 -21.84 -6.44
CA HIS A 166 22.94 -22.85 -5.42
C HIS A 166 22.27 -22.25 -4.18
N ALA A 167 22.76 -21.11 -3.69
CA ALA A 167 22.17 -20.40 -2.56
C ALA A 167 20.74 -19.89 -2.88
N LEU A 168 20.52 -19.43 -4.12
CA LEU A 168 19.18 -19.03 -4.59
C LEU A 168 18.20 -20.20 -4.60
N ARG A 169 18.57 -21.35 -5.18
CA ARG A 169 17.74 -22.57 -5.15
C ARG A 169 17.43 -23.01 -3.72
N GLN A 170 18.41 -22.91 -2.82
CA GLN A 170 18.20 -23.22 -1.40
C GLN A 170 17.23 -22.24 -0.73
N SER A 171 17.28 -20.96 -1.08
CA SER A 171 16.36 -19.93 -0.58
C SER A 171 14.92 -20.18 -1.04
N VAL A 172 14.72 -20.56 -2.31
CA VAL A 172 13.40 -20.96 -2.83
C VAL A 172 12.83 -22.16 -2.07
N ARG A 173 13.62 -23.23 -1.86
CA ARG A 173 13.19 -24.37 -1.03
C ARG A 173 12.83 -23.97 0.39
N ASN A 174 13.55 -23.00 0.96
CA ASN A 174 13.31 -22.53 2.30
C ASN A 174 12.01 -21.71 2.38
N ALA A 175 11.70 -20.88 1.38
CA ALA A 175 10.43 -20.17 1.28
C ALA A 175 9.25 -21.17 1.28
N ILE A 176 9.32 -22.18 0.40
CA ILE A 176 8.33 -23.26 0.28
C ILE A 176 8.16 -24.02 1.61
N ARG A 177 9.26 -24.36 2.30
CA ARG A 177 9.21 -25.13 3.55
C ARG A 177 8.75 -24.32 4.76
N THR A 178 8.97 -23.01 4.78
CA THR A 178 8.72 -22.19 5.97
C THR A 178 7.23 -21.90 6.16
N ARG A 179 6.43 -21.95 5.10
CA ARG A 179 4.98 -21.74 5.15
C ARG A 179 4.13 -23.03 5.07
N GLY A 180 4.72 -24.19 4.76
CA GLY A 180 4.01 -25.47 4.57
C GLY A 180 3.80 -26.38 5.81
N ASP A 181 3.79 -25.85 7.05
CA ASP A 181 3.53 -26.65 8.27
C ASP A 181 2.02 -26.61 8.60
N TRP A 182 1.25 -27.55 8.03
CA TRP A 182 -0.20 -27.64 8.15
C TRP A 182 -0.66 -28.28 9.47
N ASP A 183 -1.16 -27.48 10.41
CA ASP A 183 -2.20 -27.87 11.36
C ASP A 183 -3.52 -27.19 10.93
N ASP A 184 -4.61 -27.96 11.01
CA ASP A 184 -5.86 -27.86 10.25
C ASP A 184 -6.80 -26.75 10.77
N SER A 185 -6.28 -25.53 10.99
CA SER A 185 -7.09 -24.36 11.33
C SER A 185 -7.22 -23.43 10.12
N TYR A 186 -8.45 -23.31 9.63
CA TYR A 186 -8.90 -22.30 8.67
C TYR A 186 -8.66 -20.88 9.20
N ASP A 187 -7.41 -20.41 9.15
CA ASP A 187 -7.02 -19.02 9.34
C ASP A 187 -6.62 -18.44 7.98
N GLU A 188 -7.14 -17.24 7.68
CA GLU A 188 -7.15 -16.55 6.38
C GLU A 188 -5.76 -16.04 5.92
N ASP A 189 -4.70 -16.32 6.69
CA ASP A 189 -3.35 -15.75 6.55
C ASP A 189 -2.28 -16.76 6.04
N GLY A 190 -2.71 -17.91 5.51
CA GLY A 190 -1.84 -19.04 5.10
C GLY A 190 -1.17 -18.96 3.72
N TYR A 191 -1.23 -17.80 3.03
CA TYR A 191 -0.78 -17.63 1.63
C TYR A 191 0.42 -16.68 1.52
N GLY A 192 1.33 -16.92 0.58
CA GLY A 192 2.40 -16.01 0.17
C GLY A 192 3.80 -16.62 0.09
N ALA A 193 3.90 -17.95 0.02
CA ALA A 193 5.16 -18.59 -0.34
C ALA A 193 5.57 -18.23 -1.78
N VAL A 194 4.59 -18.05 -2.68
CA VAL A 194 4.84 -17.60 -4.05
C VAL A 194 5.37 -16.16 -4.07
N ASP A 195 4.82 -15.26 -3.25
CA ASP A 195 5.31 -13.88 -3.14
C ASP A 195 6.78 -13.84 -2.68
N ASP A 196 7.12 -14.61 -1.64
CA ASP A 196 8.51 -14.72 -1.16
C ASP A 196 9.46 -15.22 -2.27
N ILE A 197 8.98 -16.09 -3.18
CA ILE A 197 9.76 -16.59 -4.32
C ILE A 197 9.90 -15.52 -5.41
N VAL A 198 8.87 -14.71 -5.65
CA VAL A 198 8.94 -13.55 -6.56
C VAL A 198 9.98 -12.55 -6.06
N GLU A 199 10.02 -12.23 -4.76
CA GLU A 199 11.05 -11.36 -4.17
C GLU A 199 12.48 -11.90 -4.39
N LEU A 200 12.66 -13.24 -4.38
CA LEU A 200 13.95 -13.84 -4.73
C LEU A 200 14.32 -13.63 -6.20
N ALA A 201 13.34 -13.69 -7.12
CA ALA A 201 13.56 -13.40 -8.54
C ALA A 201 13.88 -11.92 -8.78
N GLU A 202 13.29 -10.99 -8.00
CA GLU A 202 13.56 -9.54 -8.09
C GLU A 202 15.03 -9.17 -7.86
N GLN A 203 15.84 -10.05 -7.26
CA GLN A 203 17.29 -9.88 -7.18
C GLN A 203 17.96 -9.74 -8.57
N ALA A 204 17.31 -10.21 -9.65
CA ALA A 204 17.77 -10.00 -11.03
C ALA A 204 17.77 -8.53 -11.45
N GLN A 205 16.95 -7.67 -10.83
CA GLN A 205 16.80 -6.26 -11.20
C GLN A 205 18.14 -5.51 -11.19
N ALA A 206 18.99 -5.74 -10.18
CA ALA A 206 20.30 -5.10 -10.09
C ALA A 206 21.23 -5.47 -11.26
N ALA A 207 21.18 -6.72 -11.72
CA ALA A 207 21.94 -7.18 -12.87
C ALA A 207 21.40 -6.57 -14.18
N LEU A 208 20.07 -6.50 -14.32
CA LEU A 208 19.42 -5.85 -15.47
C LEU A 208 19.78 -4.37 -15.56
N GLU A 209 19.76 -3.63 -14.45
CA GLU A 209 20.15 -2.22 -14.40
C GLU A 209 21.62 -2.01 -14.78
N ALA A 210 22.50 -2.93 -14.38
CA ALA A 210 23.90 -2.94 -14.77
C ALA A 210 24.13 -3.34 -16.25
N GLY A 211 23.10 -3.83 -16.94
CA GLY A 211 23.19 -4.34 -18.30
C GLY A 211 23.82 -5.74 -18.41
N ASP A 212 23.88 -6.50 -17.31
CA ASP A 212 24.36 -7.89 -17.29
C ASP A 212 23.17 -8.85 -17.36
N GLY A 213 22.62 -9.02 -18.57
CA GLY A 213 21.47 -9.90 -18.77
C GLY A 213 21.80 -11.37 -18.54
N ARG A 214 23.06 -11.79 -18.74
CA ARG A 214 23.49 -13.18 -18.42
C ARG A 214 23.42 -13.47 -16.92
N ALA A 215 23.86 -12.54 -16.07
CA ALA A 215 23.70 -12.69 -14.62
C ALA A 215 22.22 -12.69 -14.21
N ALA A 216 21.39 -11.82 -14.81
CA ALA A 216 19.95 -11.81 -14.57
C ALA A 216 19.28 -13.14 -14.97
N LEU A 217 19.59 -13.67 -16.16
CA LEU A 217 19.11 -14.97 -16.64
C LEU A 217 19.52 -16.12 -15.71
N ALA A 218 20.75 -16.09 -15.16
CA ALA A 218 21.20 -17.11 -14.21
C ALA A 218 20.43 -17.07 -12.88
N ILE A 219 20.06 -15.88 -12.39
CA ILE A 219 19.20 -15.71 -11.20
C ILE A 219 17.80 -16.25 -11.49
N LEU A 220 17.20 -15.78 -12.57
CA LEU A 220 15.84 -16.13 -12.97
C LEU A 220 15.71 -17.62 -13.24
N GLU A 221 16.66 -18.23 -13.97
CA GLU A 221 16.68 -19.68 -14.18
C GLU A 221 16.76 -20.44 -12.87
N ALA A 222 17.64 -20.03 -11.95
CA ALA A 222 17.80 -20.73 -10.68
C ALA A 222 16.51 -20.71 -9.84
N VAL A 223 15.76 -19.61 -9.86
CA VAL A 223 14.49 -19.48 -9.15
C VAL A 223 13.39 -20.27 -9.85
N THR A 224 13.19 -20.07 -11.15
CA THR A 224 12.15 -20.75 -11.95
C THR A 224 12.34 -22.27 -11.96
N ASP A 225 13.57 -22.76 -12.09
CA ASP A 225 13.88 -24.19 -12.11
C ASP A 225 13.59 -24.88 -10.77
N GLU A 226 13.72 -24.17 -9.64
CA GLU A 226 13.36 -24.72 -8.33
C GLU A 226 11.86 -24.60 -8.05
N PHE A 227 11.23 -23.50 -8.50
CA PHE A 227 9.79 -23.30 -8.43
C PHE A 227 9.03 -24.36 -9.25
N SER A 228 9.45 -24.64 -10.49
CA SER A 228 8.80 -25.63 -11.37
C SER A 228 8.80 -27.05 -10.79
N LYS A 229 9.71 -27.38 -9.86
CA LYS A 229 9.71 -28.69 -9.19
C LYS A 229 8.64 -28.83 -8.11
N HIS A 230 8.04 -27.73 -7.66
CA HIS A 230 7.17 -27.68 -6.49
C HIS A 230 5.81 -27.02 -6.75
N TRP A 231 5.55 -26.53 -7.97
CA TRP A 231 4.34 -25.75 -8.28
C TRP A 231 3.05 -26.54 -8.04
N GLU A 232 3.00 -27.84 -8.39
CA GLU A 232 1.82 -28.69 -8.16
C GLU A 232 1.45 -28.71 -6.67
N MET A 233 2.45 -28.89 -5.81
CA MET A 233 2.26 -28.91 -4.36
C MET A 233 1.83 -27.52 -3.84
N LEU A 234 2.42 -26.44 -4.34
CA LEU A 234 2.02 -25.07 -3.99
C LEU A 234 0.55 -24.80 -4.36
N ASN A 235 0.13 -25.22 -5.54
CA ASN A 235 -1.25 -25.09 -5.98
C ASN A 235 -2.21 -25.96 -5.13
N GLU A 236 -1.82 -27.19 -4.78
CA GLU A 236 -2.60 -28.09 -3.91
C GLU A 236 -2.84 -27.50 -2.51
N ILE A 237 -1.88 -26.74 -1.99
CA ILE A 237 -2.00 -26.05 -0.70
C ILE A 237 -2.67 -24.67 -0.81
N GLY A 238 -3.15 -24.31 -1.99
CA GLY A 238 -3.95 -23.12 -2.27
C GLY A 238 -3.14 -21.85 -2.58
N GLU A 239 -1.83 -21.95 -2.80
CA GLU A 239 -1.04 -20.81 -3.29
C GLU A 239 -1.39 -20.49 -4.74
N ASP A 240 -1.47 -19.20 -5.07
CA ASP A 240 -1.71 -18.75 -6.44
C ASP A 240 -0.40 -18.77 -7.25
N VAL A 241 -0.18 -19.85 -7.99
CA VAL A 241 1.02 -20.03 -8.82
C VAL A 241 1.10 -19.06 -10.01
N SER A 242 -0.03 -18.45 -10.43
CA SER A 242 -0.04 -17.48 -11.53
C SER A 242 0.73 -16.20 -11.16
N VAL A 243 0.72 -15.85 -9.87
CA VAL A 243 1.48 -14.70 -9.30
C VAL A 243 2.97 -14.82 -9.59
N PHE A 244 3.53 -16.03 -9.63
CA PHE A 244 4.95 -16.21 -9.94
C PHE A 244 5.29 -15.75 -11.36
N LEU A 245 4.50 -16.18 -12.34
CA LEU A 245 4.74 -15.84 -13.74
C LEU A 245 4.45 -14.37 -14.01
N ASP A 246 3.33 -13.86 -13.49
CA ASP A 246 2.98 -12.44 -13.61
C ASP A 246 4.03 -11.54 -12.95
N GLY A 247 4.53 -11.93 -11.76
CA GLY A 247 5.55 -11.22 -11.01
C GLY A 247 6.94 -11.23 -11.67
N THR A 248 7.27 -12.28 -12.44
CA THR A 248 8.62 -12.44 -13.03
C THR A 248 8.69 -12.11 -14.52
N GLN A 249 7.55 -11.95 -15.22
CA GLN A 249 7.48 -11.74 -16.66
C GLN A 249 8.33 -10.54 -17.14
N THR A 250 8.31 -9.43 -16.38
CA THR A 250 9.06 -8.22 -16.75
C THR A 250 10.57 -8.44 -16.69
N LEU A 251 11.04 -9.16 -15.65
CA LEU A 251 12.45 -9.48 -15.47
C LEU A 251 12.94 -10.42 -16.58
N TRP A 252 12.17 -11.48 -16.85
CA TRP A 252 12.45 -12.41 -17.94
C TRP A 252 12.48 -11.73 -19.30
N SER A 253 11.50 -10.88 -19.61
CA SER A 253 11.42 -10.16 -20.87
C SER A 253 12.67 -9.31 -21.12
N GLU A 254 13.13 -8.56 -20.12
CA GLU A 254 14.34 -7.74 -20.26
C GLU A 254 15.62 -8.58 -20.36
N ALA A 255 15.73 -9.64 -19.54
CA ALA A 255 16.90 -10.50 -19.52
C ALA A 255 17.07 -11.25 -20.86
N LEU A 256 15.98 -11.76 -21.43
CA LEU A 256 15.97 -12.45 -22.73
C LEU A 256 16.22 -11.52 -23.93
N LEU A 257 16.00 -10.22 -23.73
CA LEU A 257 16.27 -9.18 -24.72
C LEU A 257 17.65 -8.53 -24.54
N ASP A 258 18.56 -9.13 -23.76
CA ASP A 258 19.95 -8.66 -23.69
C ASP A 258 20.59 -8.66 -25.10
N PRO A 259 21.05 -7.49 -25.59
CA PRO A 259 21.61 -7.36 -26.94
C PRO A 259 22.89 -8.18 -27.15
N ASP A 260 23.57 -8.61 -26.08
CA ASP A 260 24.79 -9.40 -26.16
C ASP A 260 24.53 -10.92 -26.29
N LEU A 261 23.26 -11.36 -26.28
CA LEU A 261 22.92 -12.77 -26.49
C LEU A 261 23.11 -13.17 -27.96
N SER A 262 23.92 -14.21 -28.18
CA SER A 262 24.08 -14.84 -29.48
C SER A 262 22.80 -15.57 -29.93
N ALA A 263 22.69 -15.87 -31.22
CA ALA A 263 21.58 -16.66 -31.74
C ALA A 263 21.51 -18.07 -31.11
N GLU A 264 22.67 -18.66 -30.78
CA GLU A 264 22.76 -19.96 -30.10
C GLU A 264 22.24 -19.87 -28.65
N GLU A 265 22.60 -18.82 -27.92
CA GLU A 265 22.08 -18.57 -26.56
C GLU A 265 20.57 -18.29 -26.59
N ARG A 266 20.07 -17.52 -27.56
CA ARG A 266 18.63 -17.28 -27.73
C ARG A 266 17.86 -18.56 -28.01
N GLN A 267 18.40 -19.45 -28.85
CA GLN A 267 17.80 -20.76 -29.11
C GLN A 267 17.81 -21.63 -27.84
N HIS A 268 18.92 -21.64 -27.09
CA HIS A 268 19.00 -22.37 -25.82
C HIS A 268 17.91 -21.93 -24.84
N TRP A 269 17.70 -20.62 -24.67
CA TRP A 269 16.63 -20.11 -23.80
C TRP A 269 15.23 -20.41 -24.33
N ALA A 270 15.03 -20.37 -25.65
CA ALA A 270 13.76 -20.77 -26.25
C ALA A 270 13.43 -22.24 -25.93
N ASP A 271 14.42 -23.12 -26.00
CA ASP A 271 14.28 -24.54 -25.67
C ASP A 271 14.01 -24.73 -24.17
N ARG A 272 14.75 -24.04 -23.29
CA ARG A 272 14.55 -24.11 -21.83
C ARG A 272 13.16 -23.65 -21.39
N LEU A 273 12.64 -22.57 -21.99
CA LEU A 273 11.26 -22.12 -21.75
C LEU A 273 10.25 -23.17 -22.22
N GLY A 274 10.54 -23.85 -23.34
CA GLY A 274 9.72 -24.96 -23.84
C GLY A 274 9.71 -26.16 -22.90
N ASP A 275 10.87 -26.52 -22.33
CA ASP A 275 10.96 -27.59 -21.34
C ASP A 275 10.08 -27.28 -20.12
N TRP A 276 10.12 -26.05 -19.60
CA TRP A 276 9.27 -25.66 -18.47
C TRP A 276 7.79 -25.63 -18.83
N MET A 277 7.41 -25.25 -20.06
CA MET A 277 6.00 -25.32 -20.48
C MET A 277 5.44 -26.75 -20.41
N GLU A 278 6.26 -27.78 -20.65
CA GLU A 278 5.84 -29.18 -20.48
C GLU A 278 5.68 -29.58 -19.01
N ASP A 279 6.39 -28.90 -18.10
CA ASP A 279 6.35 -29.14 -16.65
C ASP A 279 5.19 -28.42 -15.93
N PHE A 280 4.60 -27.37 -16.52
CA PHE A 280 3.51 -26.57 -15.95
C PHE A 280 2.12 -26.94 -16.54
N ASP A 281 1.03 -26.52 -15.88
CA ASP A 281 -0.33 -26.65 -16.45
C ASP A 281 -0.60 -25.67 -17.61
N GLU A 282 -1.75 -25.86 -18.28
CA GLU A 282 -2.18 -25.03 -19.42
C GLU A 282 -2.27 -23.54 -19.10
N THR A 283 -2.53 -23.13 -17.84
CA THR A 283 -2.65 -21.71 -17.48
C THR A 283 -1.30 -21.01 -17.30
N ALA A 284 -0.30 -21.74 -16.80
CA ALA A 284 1.07 -21.24 -16.68
C ALA A 284 1.84 -21.27 -18.02
N ALA A 285 1.37 -22.06 -18.99
CA ALA A 285 2.00 -22.17 -20.31
C ALA A 285 1.93 -20.87 -21.14
N ASP A 286 0.85 -20.09 -21.04
CA ASP A 286 0.64 -18.88 -21.85
C ASP A 286 1.74 -17.82 -21.65
N GLY A 287 2.14 -17.58 -20.39
CA GLY A 287 3.19 -16.62 -20.05
C GLY A 287 4.56 -17.03 -20.57
N LEU A 288 4.87 -18.32 -20.51
CA LEU A 288 6.12 -18.91 -21.00
C LEU A 288 6.16 -18.96 -22.54
N GLU A 289 5.04 -19.24 -23.19
CA GLU A 289 4.92 -19.19 -24.65
C GLU A 289 5.27 -17.80 -25.18
N LEU A 290 4.74 -16.75 -24.53
CA LEU A 290 5.06 -15.38 -24.89
C LEU A 290 6.55 -15.06 -24.73
N LEU A 291 7.20 -15.48 -23.64
CA LEU A 291 8.65 -15.33 -23.46
C LEU A 291 9.46 -16.08 -24.55
N GLN A 292 8.99 -17.25 -24.95
CA GLN A 292 9.59 -18.03 -26.03
C GLN A 292 9.48 -17.30 -27.38
N ILE A 293 8.34 -16.65 -27.65
CA ILE A 293 8.16 -15.77 -28.83
C ILE A 293 9.14 -14.59 -28.76
N VAL A 294 9.27 -13.94 -27.60
CA VAL A 294 10.14 -12.77 -27.40
C VAL A 294 11.61 -13.08 -27.67
N VAL A 295 12.15 -14.15 -27.09
CA VAL A 295 13.57 -14.51 -27.26
C VAL A 295 13.88 -14.93 -28.71
N ARG A 296 12.93 -15.59 -29.40
CA ARG A 296 13.06 -15.93 -30.82
C ARG A 296 12.98 -14.69 -31.72
N GLN A 297 12.10 -13.74 -31.41
CA GLN A 297 11.98 -12.49 -32.14
C GLN A 297 13.26 -11.66 -32.01
N GLY A 298 13.80 -11.51 -30.79
CA GLY A 298 15.04 -10.78 -30.53
C GLY A 298 15.05 -9.35 -31.08
N TRP A 299 16.25 -8.84 -31.37
CA TRP A 299 16.48 -7.50 -31.96
C TRP A 299 16.66 -7.51 -33.48
N ASP A 300 16.96 -8.68 -34.06
CA ASP A 300 17.18 -8.90 -35.49
C ASP A 300 15.90 -9.20 -36.27
N ASP A 301 14.74 -9.22 -35.61
CA ASP A 301 13.45 -9.34 -36.27
C ASP A 301 13.29 -8.25 -37.36
N PRO A 302 12.95 -8.63 -38.61
CA PRO A 302 12.83 -7.69 -39.71
C PRO A 302 11.76 -6.62 -39.48
N THR A 303 10.66 -6.97 -38.81
CA THR A 303 9.55 -6.05 -38.54
C THR A 303 9.94 -5.03 -37.47
N LEU A 304 10.52 -5.50 -36.37
CA LEU A 304 11.08 -4.65 -35.32
C LEU A 304 12.12 -3.69 -35.89
N THR A 305 13.06 -4.19 -36.70
CA THR A 305 14.11 -3.36 -37.30
C THR A 305 13.53 -2.21 -38.16
N ARG A 306 12.42 -2.46 -38.88
CA ARG A 306 11.72 -1.42 -39.64
C ARG A 306 11.03 -0.41 -38.73
N ILE A 307 10.35 -0.88 -37.68
CA ILE A 307 9.74 -0.02 -36.65
C ILE A 307 10.80 0.88 -36.02
N LEU A 308 11.95 0.33 -35.60
CA LEU A 308 13.02 1.11 -34.97
C LEU A 308 13.59 2.21 -35.90
N ARG A 309 13.51 2.04 -37.22
CA ARG A 309 13.88 3.06 -38.23
C ARG A 309 12.79 4.10 -38.49
N GLY A 310 11.62 3.97 -37.88
CA GLY A 310 10.48 4.86 -38.06
C GLY A 310 9.61 4.52 -39.27
N GLU A 311 9.76 3.32 -39.84
CA GLU A 311 8.87 2.86 -40.91
C GLU A 311 7.51 2.45 -40.34
N THR A 312 6.43 2.84 -41.02
CA THR A 312 5.08 2.41 -40.64
C THR A 312 4.87 0.95 -41.03
N VAL A 313 4.52 0.12 -40.05
CA VAL A 313 4.14 -1.29 -40.25
C VAL A 313 2.66 -1.44 -39.89
N PRO A 314 1.75 -1.60 -40.88
CA PRO A 314 0.30 -1.64 -40.63
C PRO A 314 -0.17 -2.75 -39.69
N VAL A 315 0.47 -3.93 -39.74
CA VAL A 315 0.15 -5.08 -38.87
C VAL A 315 0.84 -5.02 -37.50
N GLY A 316 1.61 -3.97 -37.23
CA GLY A 316 2.42 -3.85 -36.02
C GLY A 316 3.53 -4.91 -35.92
N LEU A 317 4.15 -5.00 -34.75
CA LEU A 317 5.24 -5.94 -34.48
C LEU A 317 4.80 -7.41 -34.42
N TRP A 318 3.54 -7.63 -34.03
CA TRP A 318 3.02 -8.95 -33.65
C TRP A 318 2.18 -9.62 -34.75
N GLY A 319 1.97 -8.95 -35.88
CA GLY A 319 1.22 -9.50 -37.02
C GLY A 319 -0.30 -9.44 -36.82
N ASP A 320 -1.01 -10.33 -37.52
CA ASP A 320 -2.48 -10.29 -37.61
C ASP A 320 -3.19 -10.82 -36.35
N ASP A 321 -2.51 -11.58 -35.50
CA ASP A 321 -3.05 -12.16 -34.26
C ASP A 321 -2.14 -11.82 -33.07
N PRO A 322 -2.14 -10.54 -32.63
CA PRO A 322 -1.23 -10.08 -31.60
C PRO A 322 -1.64 -10.58 -30.21
N PRO A 323 -0.67 -10.87 -29.30
CA PRO A 323 -0.99 -11.11 -27.90
C PRO A 323 -1.80 -9.94 -27.28
N PRO A 324 -2.64 -10.22 -26.26
CA PRO A 324 -3.37 -9.20 -25.52
C PRO A 324 -2.49 -8.03 -25.11
N TYR A 325 -3.01 -6.80 -25.23
CA TYR A 325 -2.23 -5.58 -25.02
C TYR A 325 -1.50 -5.56 -23.66
N HIS A 326 -2.17 -5.99 -22.57
CA HIS A 326 -1.58 -6.01 -21.24
C HIS A 326 -0.34 -6.92 -21.14
N GLN A 327 -0.29 -8.01 -21.90
CA GLN A 327 0.88 -8.91 -21.93
C GLN A 327 2.02 -8.34 -22.78
N ARG A 328 1.71 -7.50 -23.77
CA ARG A 328 2.72 -6.86 -24.63
C ARG A 328 3.42 -5.67 -23.96
N VAL A 329 2.74 -5.00 -23.02
CA VAL A 329 3.26 -3.81 -22.33
C VAL A 329 4.61 -4.07 -21.64
N PRO A 330 4.78 -5.13 -20.80
CA PRO A 330 6.07 -5.43 -20.18
C PRO A 330 7.22 -5.61 -21.17
N ILE A 331 6.95 -6.22 -22.32
CA ILE A 331 7.93 -6.49 -23.37
C ILE A 331 8.32 -5.20 -24.09
N ALA A 332 7.34 -4.35 -24.43
CA ALA A 332 7.61 -3.03 -24.98
C ALA A 332 8.45 -2.19 -24.00
N GLN A 333 8.09 -2.18 -22.72
CA GLN A 333 8.83 -1.47 -21.68
C GLN A 333 10.27 -2.00 -21.52
N ALA A 334 10.49 -3.30 -21.55
CA ALA A 334 11.83 -3.90 -21.53
C ALA A 334 12.69 -3.40 -22.69
N ARG A 335 12.16 -3.42 -23.92
CA ARG A 335 12.86 -2.88 -25.10
C ARG A 335 13.15 -1.38 -24.95
N LEU A 336 12.18 -0.60 -24.46
CA LEU A 336 12.35 0.83 -24.24
C LEU A 336 13.46 1.12 -23.20
N ARG A 337 13.55 0.36 -22.10
CA ARG A 337 14.65 0.50 -21.12
C ARG A 337 16.01 0.20 -21.72
N ILE A 338 16.12 -0.84 -22.56
CA ILE A 338 17.36 -1.17 -23.27
C ILE A 338 17.75 -0.08 -24.28
N LEU A 339 16.78 0.44 -25.05
CA LEU A 339 17.02 1.54 -25.98
C LEU A 339 17.45 2.83 -25.25
N GLU A 340 16.89 3.09 -24.06
CA GLU A 340 17.30 4.21 -23.21
C GLU A 340 18.74 4.07 -22.74
N ARG A 341 19.11 2.90 -22.18
CA ARG A 341 20.46 2.61 -21.69
C ARG A 341 21.51 2.67 -22.80
N THR A 342 21.14 2.29 -24.02
CA THR A 342 22.03 2.33 -25.20
C THR A 342 22.02 3.67 -25.94
N GLY A 343 21.25 4.67 -25.47
CA GLY A 343 21.20 6.00 -26.08
C GLY A 343 20.49 6.07 -27.44
N GLN A 344 19.71 5.05 -27.80
CA GLN A 344 19.02 4.95 -29.08
C GLN A 344 17.65 5.67 -29.06
N HIS A 345 17.68 6.99 -28.85
CA HIS A 345 16.48 7.77 -28.55
C HIS A 345 15.44 7.84 -29.67
N GLU A 346 15.83 7.91 -30.95
CA GLU A 346 14.84 7.91 -32.05
C GLU A 346 14.18 6.53 -32.20
N ALA A 347 14.95 5.45 -32.03
CA ALA A 347 14.42 4.10 -32.03
C ALA A 347 13.45 3.87 -30.85
N TYR A 348 13.76 4.45 -29.69
CA TYR A 348 12.85 4.48 -28.54
C TYR A 348 11.51 5.14 -28.92
N LEU A 349 11.55 6.35 -29.49
CA LEU A 349 10.33 7.08 -29.85
C LEU A 349 9.49 6.31 -30.87
N ASN A 350 10.14 5.74 -31.90
CA ASN A 350 9.45 4.97 -32.92
C ASN A 350 8.79 3.71 -32.35
N LEU A 351 9.49 2.99 -31.46
CA LEU A 351 8.94 1.80 -30.81
C LEU A 351 7.79 2.15 -29.86
N ALA A 352 7.97 3.18 -29.02
CA ALA A 352 6.96 3.62 -28.07
C ALA A 352 5.66 4.01 -28.80
N GLN A 353 5.77 4.70 -29.94
CA GLN A 353 4.62 5.04 -30.75
C GLN A 353 3.97 3.81 -31.40
N ALA A 354 4.76 2.90 -31.97
CA ALA A 354 4.25 1.70 -32.65
C ALA A 354 3.56 0.71 -31.69
N GLU A 355 4.06 0.57 -30.47
CA GLU A 355 3.49 -0.29 -29.42
C GLU A 355 2.53 0.47 -28.47
N HIS A 356 2.09 1.67 -28.87
CA HIS A 356 1.11 2.48 -28.14
C HIS A 356 1.49 2.84 -26.69
N GLN A 357 2.79 2.88 -26.37
CA GLN A 357 3.34 3.34 -25.10
C GLN A 357 3.37 4.88 -25.07
N TYR A 358 2.19 5.51 -25.13
CA TYR A 358 2.05 6.96 -25.33
C TYR A 358 2.59 7.81 -24.17
N ASP A 359 2.50 7.29 -22.94
CA ASP A 359 3.05 7.94 -21.75
C ASP A 359 4.58 8.08 -21.87
N ASP A 360 5.25 6.97 -22.16
CA ASP A 360 6.69 6.89 -22.37
C ASP A 360 7.13 7.75 -23.57
N TYR A 361 6.38 7.69 -24.67
CA TYR A 361 6.63 8.51 -25.86
C TYR A 361 6.61 10.01 -25.55
N ALA A 362 5.57 10.51 -24.90
CA ALA A 362 5.41 11.94 -24.61
C ALA A 362 6.46 12.43 -23.60
N LEU A 363 6.73 11.65 -22.55
CA LEU A 363 7.76 11.98 -21.55
C LEU A 363 9.17 11.95 -22.16
N LYS A 364 9.44 11.00 -23.07
CA LYS A 364 10.72 10.93 -23.78
C LYS A 364 10.94 12.12 -24.70
N LEU A 365 9.93 12.54 -25.46
CA LEU A 365 10.01 13.76 -26.28
C LEU A 365 10.40 14.97 -25.43
N LEU A 366 9.81 15.09 -24.24
CA LEU A 366 10.12 16.18 -23.33
C LEU A 366 11.52 16.07 -22.71
N GLN A 367 11.99 14.86 -22.40
CA GLN A 367 13.37 14.61 -21.95
C GLN A 367 14.40 15.02 -23.02
N LEU A 368 14.07 14.86 -24.31
CA LEU A 368 14.90 15.23 -25.45
C LEU A 368 14.76 16.71 -25.86
N ASP A 369 14.11 17.54 -25.04
CA ASP A 369 13.85 18.97 -25.30
C ASP A 369 12.99 19.22 -26.56
N ARG A 370 12.21 18.22 -26.99
CA ARG A 370 11.25 18.33 -28.12
C ARG A 370 9.88 18.77 -27.61
N VAL A 371 9.84 19.90 -26.91
CA VAL A 371 8.65 20.41 -26.18
C VAL A 371 7.40 20.44 -27.08
N GLY A 372 7.49 21.01 -28.27
CA GLY A 372 6.34 21.13 -29.17
C GLY A 372 5.75 19.78 -29.61
N ASP A 373 6.59 18.75 -29.77
CA ASP A 373 6.12 17.39 -30.09
C ASP A 373 5.51 16.72 -28.85
N ALA A 374 6.08 16.92 -27.66
CA ALA A 374 5.52 16.41 -26.41
C ALA A 374 4.14 17.01 -26.11
N VAL A 375 3.95 18.31 -26.37
CA VAL A 375 2.66 18.98 -26.25
C VAL A 375 1.64 18.41 -27.23
N ARG A 376 2.05 18.22 -28.50
CA ARG A 376 1.19 17.59 -29.50
C ARG A 376 0.79 16.17 -29.07
N ALA A 377 1.74 15.38 -28.58
CA ALA A 377 1.49 14.05 -28.07
C ALA A 377 0.47 14.06 -26.92
N GLY A 378 0.61 14.97 -25.95
CA GLY A 378 -0.33 15.11 -24.83
C GLY A 378 -1.75 15.54 -25.23
N LEU A 379 -1.92 16.18 -26.38
CA LEU A 379 -3.22 16.63 -26.90
C LEU A 379 -3.87 15.63 -27.87
N GLU A 380 -3.07 14.85 -28.59
CA GLU A 380 -3.57 13.96 -29.66
C GLU A 380 -3.61 12.49 -29.23
N GLN A 381 -2.70 12.05 -28.37
CA GLN A 381 -2.58 10.64 -27.98
C GLN A 381 -3.40 10.32 -26.72
N PRO A 382 -3.88 9.07 -26.56
CA PRO A 382 -4.63 8.65 -25.37
C PRO A 382 -3.66 8.29 -24.23
N LEU A 383 -3.06 9.30 -23.59
CA LEU A 383 -2.22 9.10 -22.40
C LEU A 383 -3.06 8.56 -21.24
N SER A 384 -2.42 7.77 -20.37
CA SER A 384 -3.03 7.41 -19.08
C SER A 384 -3.11 8.65 -18.17
N ASP A 385 -4.00 8.63 -17.18
CA ASP A 385 -4.13 9.72 -16.22
C ASP A 385 -2.81 10.03 -15.48
N LYS A 386 -2.06 8.96 -15.15
CA LYS A 386 -0.76 9.05 -14.49
C LYS A 386 0.29 9.65 -15.44
N GLY A 387 0.31 9.22 -16.70
CA GLY A 387 1.19 9.75 -17.73
C GLY A 387 0.94 11.22 -18.02
N LEU A 388 -0.34 11.59 -18.16
CA LEU A 388 -0.78 12.96 -18.34
C LEU A 388 -0.35 13.87 -17.18
N LEU A 389 -0.60 13.45 -15.94
CA LEU A 389 -0.19 14.19 -14.74
C LEU A 389 1.33 14.41 -14.70
N LYS A 390 2.11 13.36 -15.01
CA LYS A 390 3.58 13.46 -15.10
C LYS A 390 4.01 14.44 -16.18
N LEU A 391 3.42 14.36 -17.37
CA LEU A 391 3.75 15.25 -18.49
C LEU A 391 3.46 16.72 -18.16
N VAL A 392 2.28 16.99 -17.59
CA VAL A 392 1.85 18.33 -17.17
C VAL A 392 2.81 18.93 -16.14
N LYS A 393 3.15 18.18 -15.09
CA LYS A 393 4.12 18.64 -14.08
C LYS A 393 5.50 18.88 -14.68
N ALA A 394 5.98 17.99 -15.53
CA ALA A 394 7.29 18.10 -16.16
C ALA A 394 7.39 19.27 -17.16
N LEU A 395 6.28 19.67 -17.80
CA LEU A 395 6.20 20.88 -18.62
C LEU A 395 6.23 22.14 -17.74
N TYR A 396 5.46 22.13 -16.65
CA TYR A 396 5.42 23.25 -15.71
C TYR A 396 6.78 23.52 -15.06
N GLU A 397 7.51 22.47 -14.66
CA GLU A 397 8.87 22.57 -14.11
C GLU A 397 9.89 23.16 -15.10
N ARG A 398 9.60 23.09 -16.40
CA ARG A 398 10.40 23.70 -17.49
C ARG A 398 9.95 25.12 -17.86
N ASP A 399 9.04 25.72 -17.07
CA ASP A 399 8.45 27.05 -17.34
C ASP A 399 7.54 27.09 -18.59
N GLU A 400 7.10 25.93 -19.09
CA GLU A 400 6.13 25.80 -20.20
C GLU A 400 4.68 25.87 -19.68
N ILE A 401 4.36 26.97 -18.98
CA ILE A 401 3.16 27.11 -18.15
C ILE A 401 1.85 26.94 -18.93
N GLU A 402 1.69 27.67 -20.04
CA GLU A 402 0.44 27.63 -20.80
C GLU A 402 0.22 26.27 -21.49
N ALA A 403 1.30 25.62 -21.94
CA ALA A 403 1.21 24.27 -22.51
C ALA A 403 0.79 23.24 -21.46
N ALA A 404 1.37 23.31 -20.25
CA ALA A 404 0.96 22.46 -19.13
C ALA A 404 -0.53 22.63 -18.79
N PHE A 405 -1.01 23.88 -18.75
CA PHE A 405 -2.42 24.18 -18.51
C PHE A 405 -3.35 23.68 -19.62
N GLN A 406 -2.98 23.85 -20.89
CA GLN A 406 -3.76 23.36 -22.03
C GLN A 406 -3.92 21.84 -22.02
N ILE A 407 -2.85 21.11 -21.74
CA ILE A 407 -2.87 19.65 -21.66
C ILE A 407 -3.69 19.18 -20.46
N ALA A 408 -3.53 19.82 -19.30
CA ALA A 408 -4.33 19.52 -18.11
C ALA A 408 -5.83 19.73 -18.39
N GLU A 409 -6.21 20.86 -18.99
CA GLU A 409 -7.59 21.11 -19.40
C GLU A 409 -8.10 20.09 -20.41
N HIS A 410 -7.29 19.73 -21.41
CA HIS A 410 -7.67 18.74 -22.42
C HIS A 410 -7.97 17.38 -21.77
N GLY A 411 -7.09 16.90 -20.90
CA GLY A 411 -7.29 15.62 -20.21
C GLY A 411 -8.51 15.61 -19.30
N LEU A 412 -8.74 16.70 -18.56
CA LEU A 412 -9.94 16.83 -17.71
C LEU A 412 -11.23 16.93 -18.53
N ARG A 413 -11.22 17.57 -19.71
CA ARG A 413 -12.39 17.67 -20.61
C ARG A 413 -12.77 16.37 -21.29
N ARG A 414 -11.82 15.45 -21.56
CA ARG A 414 -12.11 14.14 -22.17
C ARG A 414 -13.10 13.30 -21.34
N GLN A 415 -13.26 13.61 -20.07
CA GLN A 415 -14.16 12.92 -19.15
C GLN A 415 -15.52 13.58 -18.94
N ASP A 416 -15.65 14.87 -19.24
CA ASP A 416 -16.97 15.51 -19.33
C ASP A 416 -17.74 15.04 -20.59
N ALA A 417 -17.10 14.24 -21.46
CA ALA A 417 -17.74 13.55 -22.58
C ALA A 417 -18.21 12.14 -22.15
N PRO A 418 -19.43 11.71 -22.54
CA PRO A 418 -19.85 10.31 -22.34
C PRO A 418 -18.81 9.38 -22.96
N ALA A 419 -18.49 8.29 -22.26
CA ALA A 419 -17.41 7.35 -22.58
C ALA A 419 -17.31 7.01 -24.08
N PRO A 420 -16.10 6.80 -24.63
CA PRO A 420 -15.91 6.49 -26.04
C PRO A 420 -16.74 5.28 -26.47
N SER A 421 -17.21 5.31 -27.72
CA SER A 421 -18.00 4.28 -28.39
C SER A 421 -17.26 2.95 -28.68
N ASP A 422 -16.25 2.61 -27.88
CA ASP A 422 -15.59 1.31 -27.91
C ASP A 422 -16.42 0.32 -27.06
N PRO A 423 -17.00 -0.74 -27.65
CA PRO A 423 -17.90 -1.64 -26.93
C PRO A 423 -17.28 -2.34 -25.73
N VAL A 424 -15.97 -2.64 -25.78
CA VAL A 424 -15.27 -3.39 -24.73
C VAL A 424 -14.93 -2.47 -23.55
N LEU A 425 -14.43 -1.26 -23.85
CA LEU A 425 -14.18 -0.24 -22.83
C LEU A 425 -15.47 0.34 -22.26
N ALA A 426 -16.55 0.37 -23.04
CA ALA A 426 -17.87 0.79 -22.57
C ALA A 426 -18.45 -0.21 -21.55
N GLU A 427 -18.26 -1.51 -21.76
CA GLU A 427 -18.71 -2.56 -20.84
C GLU A 427 -17.89 -2.57 -19.54
N ILE A 428 -16.56 -2.41 -19.64
CA ILE A 428 -15.68 -2.20 -18.47
C ILE A 428 -16.03 -0.89 -17.76
N ALA A 429 -16.28 0.20 -18.48
CA ALA A 429 -16.72 1.46 -17.90
C ALA A 429 -18.10 1.35 -17.25
N GLU A 430 -19.05 0.59 -17.82
CA GLU A 430 -20.38 0.27 -17.25
C GLU A 430 -20.23 -0.49 -15.92
N GLN A 431 -19.39 -1.52 -15.91
CA GLN A 431 -19.04 -2.29 -14.71
C GLN A 431 -18.33 -1.42 -13.67
N MET A 432 -17.40 -0.55 -14.08
CA MET A 432 -16.75 0.41 -13.17
C MET A 432 -17.74 1.42 -12.57
N ARG A 433 -18.84 1.77 -13.26
CA ARG A 433 -19.94 2.57 -12.66
C ARG A 433 -20.72 1.78 -11.63
N GLU A 434 -20.88 0.48 -11.84
CA GLU A 434 -21.57 -0.44 -10.92
C GLU A 434 -20.74 -0.71 -9.65
N PHE A 435 -19.41 -0.70 -9.74
CA PHE A 435 -18.48 -0.97 -8.63
C PHE A 435 -17.85 0.28 -7.97
N GLY A 436 -18.21 1.51 -8.39
CA GLY A 436 -17.78 2.74 -7.70
C GLY A 436 -16.30 3.13 -7.90
N LEU A 437 -15.64 2.63 -8.95
CA LEU A 437 -14.22 2.86 -9.25
C LEU A 437 -13.96 4.22 -9.97
N TYR A 438 -14.62 5.28 -9.53
CA TYR A 438 -14.58 6.60 -10.19
C TYR A 438 -13.44 7.52 -9.75
N HIS A 439 -12.65 7.14 -8.76
CA HIS A 439 -11.56 7.99 -8.28
C HIS A 439 -10.27 7.58 -8.96
N SER A 440 -9.99 8.12 -10.15
CA SER A 440 -8.59 8.15 -10.62
C SER A 440 -7.85 9.13 -9.71
N PRO A 441 -6.97 8.68 -8.80
CA PRO A 441 -6.29 9.58 -7.87
C PRO A 441 -5.45 10.62 -8.63
N SER A 442 -4.92 10.21 -9.80
CA SER A 442 -4.15 11.07 -10.69
C SER A 442 -4.98 12.21 -11.28
N GLN A 443 -6.28 12.00 -11.52
CA GLN A 443 -7.15 13.06 -12.05
C GLN A 443 -7.64 14.01 -10.97
N ALA A 444 -7.98 13.50 -9.79
CA ALA A 444 -8.28 14.35 -8.65
C ALA A 444 -7.08 15.26 -8.34
N GLU A 445 -5.87 14.68 -8.39
CA GLU A 445 -4.62 15.42 -8.27
C GLU A 445 -4.40 16.41 -9.42
N LEU A 446 -4.64 16.02 -10.68
CA LEU A 446 -4.50 16.92 -11.84
C LEU A 446 -5.43 18.13 -11.75
N ALA A 447 -6.69 17.93 -11.37
CA ALA A 447 -7.68 18.99 -11.22
C ALA A 447 -7.32 19.93 -10.05
N ALA A 448 -6.90 19.37 -8.90
CA ALA A 448 -6.43 20.15 -7.76
C ALA A 448 -5.15 20.94 -8.10
N TRP A 449 -4.21 20.32 -8.80
CA TRP A 449 -2.98 20.95 -9.27
C TRP A 449 -3.27 22.10 -10.23
N LEU A 450 -4.12 21.89 -11.26
CA LEU A 450 -4.48 22.92 -12.23
C LEU A 450 -5.17 24.10 -11.54
N ARG A 451 -6.07 23.83 -10.59
CA ARG A 451 -6.72 24.86 -9.78
C ARG A 451 -5.69 25.73 -9.05
N ASP A 452 -4.80 25.10 -8.28
CA ASP A 452 -3.87 25.81 -7.40
C ASP A 452 -2.83 26.59 -8.22
N GLN A 453 -2.29 25.99 -9.28
CA GLN A 453 -1.33 26.69 -10.16
C GLN A 453 -2.01 27.82 -10.95
N ALA A 454 -3.19 27.60 -11.54
CA ALA A 454 -3.88 28.67 -12.27
C ALA A 454 -4.24 29.85 -11.35
N ALA A 455 -4.64 29.59 -10.11
CA ALA A 455 -4.90 30.63 -9.12
C ALA A 455 -3.63 31.42 -8.77
N ALA A 456 -2.49 30.74 -8.58
CA ALA A 456 -1.20 31.38 -8.33
C ALA A 456 -0.76 32.30 -9.49
N HIS A 457 -1.12 31.96 -10.74
CA HIS A 457 -0.88 32.77 -11.94
C HIS A 457 -2.00 33.80 -12.23
N GLY A 458 -2.97 33.98 -11.32
CA GLY A 458 -4.06 34.96 -11.47
C GLY A 458 -5.12 34.59 -12.51
N GLN A 459 -5.15 33.35 -12.98
CA GLN A 459 -6.08 32.85 -13.99
C GLN A 459 -7.36 32.32 -13.33
N ASN A 460 -8.13 33.24 -12.74
CA ASN A 460 -9.28 32.92 -11.88
C ASN A 460 -10.35 32.06 -12.57
N GLU A 461 -10.65 32.28 -13.85
CA GLU A 461 -11.65 31.49 -14.58
C GLU A 461 -11.20 30.03 -14.76
N ARG A 462 -9.93 29.82 -15.12
CA ARG A 462 -9.33 28.49 -15.26
C ARG A 462 -9.25 27.78 -13.92
N ALA A 463 -8.82 28.48 -12.87
CA ALA A 463 -8.78 27.96 -11.52
C ALA A 463 -10.17 27.52 -11.03
N LEU A 464 -11.20 28.34 -11.28
CA LEU A 464 -12.58 28.00 -10.94
C LEU A 464 -13.08 26.78 -11.71
N ALA A 465 -12.83 26.70 -13.02
CA ALA A 465 -13.20 25.55 -13.84
C ALA A 465 -12.56 24.25 -13.33
N ALA A 466 -11.25 24.28 -13.05
CA ALA A 466 -10.53 23.14 -12.48
C ALA A 466 -11.05 22.76 -11.08
N SER A 467 -11.39 23.75 -10.26
CA SER A 467 -11.95 23.51 -8.92
C SER A 467 -13.32 22.81 -8.97
N LEU A 468 -14.15 23.14 -9.97
CA LEU A 468 -15.44 22.47 -10.17
C LEU A 468 -15.25 21.00 -10.56
N ILE A 469 -14.29 20.70 -11.43
CA ILE A 469 -13.95 19.33 -11.83
C ILE A 469 -13.38 18.57 -10.62
N ALA A 470 -12.45 19.17 -9.87
CA ALA A 470 -11.88 18.55 -8.67
C ALA A 470 -12.96 18.17 -7.64
N PHE A 471 -13.95 19.04 -7.42
CA PHE A 471 -15.07 18.76 -6.54
C PHE A 471 -15.95 17.61 -7.05
N ARG A 472 -16.16 17.47 -8.36
CA ARG A 472 -16.96 16.36 -8.92
C ARG A 472 -16.25 15.02 -8.81
N ILE A 473 -14.92 15.00 -9.02
CA ILE A 473 -14.11 13.78 -8.96
C ILE A 473 -13.92 13.31 -7.52
N ALA A 474 -13.59 14.23 -6.61
CA ALA A 474 -13.34 13.94 -5.20
C ALA A 474 -14.09 14.94 -4.31
N PRO A 475 -15.41 14.77 -4.14
CA PRO A 475 -16.22 15.65 -3.31
C PRO A 475 -15.71 15.68 -1.86
N SER A 476 -15.55 16.87 -1.31
CA SER A 476 -15.19 17.10 0.09
C SER A 476 -15.60 18.52 0.50
N LEU A 477 -15.65 18.78 1.82
CA LEU A 477 -15.89 20.13 2.31
C LEU A 477 -14.79 21.12 1.88
N ASP A 478 -13.52 20.69 1.88
CA ASP A 478 -12.40 21.52 1.39
C ASP A 478 -12.58 21.87 -0.09
N ALA A 479 -12.90 20.88 -0.93
CA ALA A 479 -13.14 21.12 -2.36
C ALA A 479 -14.33 22.06 -2.59
N TYR A 480 -15.39 21.94 -1.78
CA TYR A 480 -16.55 22.84 -1.83
C TYR A 480 -16.17 24.28 -1.48
N GLN A 481 -15.47 24.49 -0.36
CA GLN A 481 -15.04 25.81 0.11
C GLN A 481 -14.03 26.47 -0.84
N ARG A 482 -13.22 25.68 -1.55
CA ARG A 482 -12.34 26.20 -2.60
C ARG A 482 -13.11 26.72 -3.80
N VAL A 483 -14.17 26.03 -4.23
CA VAL A 483 -15.06 26.56 -5.28
C VAL A 483 -15.76 27.83 -4.80
N GLU A 484 -16.26 27.85 -3.56
CA GLU A 484 -16.87 29.05 -2.96
C GLU A 484 -15.92 30.25 -3.00
N THR A 485 -14.67 30.05 -2.57
CA THR A 485 -13.64 31.09 -2.54
C THR A 485 -13.31 31.61 -3.95
N LEU A 486 -13.10 30.71 -4.91
CA LEU A 486 -12.74 31.06 -6.29
C LEU A 486 -13.90 31.68 -7.07
N ALA A 487 -15.15 31.28 -6.77
CA ALA A 487 -16.33 31.81 -7.43
C ALA A 487 -16.63 33.26 -7.03
N GLY A 488 -16.29 33.66 -5.80
CA GLY A 488 -16.48 35.01 -5.29
C GLY A 488 -17.91 35.53 -5.54
N ALA A 489 -18.05 36.62 -6.30
CA ALA A 489 -19.36 37.20 -6.64
C ALA A 489 -20.28 36.26 -7.46
N GLY A 490 -19.72 35.26 -8.16
CA GLY A 490 -20.46 34.25 -8.91
C GLY A 490 -20.97 33.07 -8.08
N TRP A 491 -20.61 32.99 -6.79
CA TRP A 491 -20.99 31.88 -5.91
C TRP A 491 -22.50 31.59 -5.87
N PRO A 492 -23.41 32.59 -5.76
CA PRO A 492 -24.84 32.33 -5.71
C PRO A 492 -25.41 31.56 -6.91
N GLY A 493 -24.77 31.68 -8.08
CA GLY A 493 -25.18 30.95 -9.29
C GLY A 493 -24.63 29.53 -9.39
N ARG A 494 -23.62 29.16 -8.58
CA ARG A 494 -22.96 27.84 -8.61
C ARG A 494 -23.35 26.96 -7.43
N ARG A 495 -23.62 27.58 -6.28
CA ARG A 495 -24.02 26.91 -5.04
C ARG A 495 -25.16 25.89 -5.24
N PRO A 496 -26.28 26.22 -5.94
CA PRO A 496 -27.36 25.26 -6.12
C PRO A 496 -26.92 24.01 -6.90
N ASP A 497 -26.16 24.18 -7.99
CA ASP A 497 -25.70 23.09 -8.85
C ASP A 497 -24.84 22.07 -8.08
N LEU A 498 -23.95 22.56 -7.20
CA LEU A 498 -23.07 21.70 -6.39
C LEU A 498 -23.85 20.95 -5.30
N LEU A 499 -24.83 21.60 -4.69
CA LEU A 499 -25.68 20.97 -3.68
C LEU A 499 -26.61 19.92 -4.31
N ASP A 500 -27.17 20.20 -5.48
CA ASP A 500 -27.98 19.24 -6.22
C ASP A 500 -27.16 18.04 -6.70
N PHE A 501 -25.90 18.27 -7.10
CA PHE A 501 -24.95 17.18 -7.36
C PHE A 501 -24.74 16.29 -6.13
N LEU A 502 -24.58 16.85 -4.93
CA LEU A 502 -24.46 16.05 -3.70
C LEU A 502 -25.73 15.27 -3.36
N ARG A 503 -26.90 15.87 -3.59
CA ARG A 503 -28.21 15.21 -3.36
C ARG A 503 -28.43 14.04 -4.32
N GLY A 504 -28.10 14.22 -5.59
CA GLY A 504 -28.40 13.23 -6.65
C GLY A 504 -27.46 12.03 -6.70
N ASN A 505 -26.26 12.10 -6.10
CA ASN A 505 -25.25 11.06 -6.23
C ASN A 505 -25.19 10.13 -5.01
N ALA A 506 -25.63 8.88 -5.20
CA ALA A 506 -25.65 7.86 -4.15
C ALA A 506 -24.24 7.39 -3.71
N HIS A 507 -23.24 7.46 -4.61
CA HIS A 507 -21.88 6.98 -4.35
C HIS A 507 -21.05 7.92 -3.45
N ILE A 508 -21.49 9.16 -3.23
CA ILE A 508 -20.80 10.10 -2.36
C ILE A 508 -21.05 9.72 -0.90
N THR A 509 -19.97 9.65 -0.13
CA THR A 509 -20.04 9.25 1.29
C THR A 509 -21.00 10.15 2.08
N THR A 510 -21.77 9.54 2.98
CA THR A 510 -22.69 10.28 3.85
C THR A 510 -21.98 11.32 4.70
N GLU A 511 -20.74 11.04 5.13
CA GLU A 511 -19.92 11.98 5.89
C GLU A 511 -19.62 13.26 5.08
N THR A 512 -19.22 13.11 3.82
CA THR A 512 -18.99 14.26 2.93
C THR A 512 -20.25 15.09 2.72
N LYS A 513 -21.39 14.43 2.49
CA LYS A 513 -22.69 15.10 2.35
C LYS A 513 -23.03 15.90 3.61
N VAL A 514 -22.90 15.27 4.78
CA VAL A 514 -23.16 15.89 6.09
C VAL A 514 -22.26 17.11 6.30
N ASP A 515 -20.95 17.01 6.01
CA ASP A 515 -20.01 18.12 6.21
C ASP A 515 -20.40 19.35 5.39
N VAL A 516 -20.74 19.16 4.11
CA VAL A 516 -21.16 20.27 3.23
C VAL A 516 -22.54 20.82 3.63
N PHE A 517 -23.52 19.96 3.91
CA PHE A 517 -24.86 20.42 4.30
C PHE A 517 -24.84 21.17 5.64
N LEU A 518 -24.02 20.75 6.61
CA LEU A 518 -23.87 21.47 7.86
C LEU A 518 -23.14 22.81 7.67
N HIS A 519 -22.12 22.89 6.81
CA HIS A 519 -21.48 24.16 6.41
C HIS A 519 -22.52 25.14 5.84
N GLU A 520 -23.43 24.63 5.02
CA GLU A 520 -24.51 25.41 4.39
C GLU A 520 -25.75 25.62 5.28
N SER A 521 -25.72 25.17 6.53
CA SER A 521 -26.86 25.20 7.46
C SER A 521 -28.13 24.50 6.93
N LEU A 522 -27.97 23.53 6.03
CA LEU A 522 -29.03 22.70 5.44
C LEU A 522 -29.30 21.48 6.32
N ILE A 523 -29.91 21.74 7.49
CA ILE A 523 -30.13 20.72 8.53
C ILE A 523 -31.04 19.59 8.04
N ASP A 524 -32.07 19.90 7.26
CA ASP A 524 -32.97 18.89 6.68
C ASP A 524 -32.24 17.92 5.75
N ASP A 525 -31.37 18.44 4.88
CA ASP A 525 -30.56 17.63 3.97
C ASP A 525 -29.55 16.76 4.76
N ALA A 526 -28.93 17.30 5.81
CA ALA A 526 -28.04 16.54 6.70
C ALA A 526 -28.78 15.42 7.44
N ILE A 527 -30.01 15.67 7.91
CA ILE A 527 -30.87 14.65 8.54
C ILE A 527 -31.30 13.59 7.54
N ALA A 528 -31.62 13.97 6.30
CA ALA A 528 -31.97 13.03 5.24
C ALA A 528 -30.79 12.09 4.94
N ALA A 529 -29.58 12.65 4.79
CA ALA A 529 -28.37 11.88 4.49
C ALA A 529 -28.08 10.79 5.55
N VAL A 530 -28.22 11.09 6.84
CA VAL A 530 -27.99 10.11 7.93
C VAL A 530 -29.12 9.10 8.13
N LYS A 531 -30.29 9.32 7.52
CA LYS A 531 -31.41 8.37 7.55
C LYS A 531 -31.29 7.30 6.48
N GLU A 532 -30.74 7.64 5.33
CA GLU A 532 -30.62 6.73 4.18
C GLU A 532 -29.57 5.64 4.40
N HIS A 533 -28.48 5.95 5.11
CA HIS A 533 -27.35 5.03 5.29
C HIS A 533 -26.87 5.02 6.74
N TYR A 534 -26.28 3.90 7.17
CA TYR A 534 -25.63 3.83 8.49
C TYR A 534 -24.46 4.81 8.58
N VAL A 535 -24.35 5.52 9.70
CA VAL A 535 -23.27 6.49 9.95
C VAL A 535 -22.63 6.26 11.31
N SER A 536 -21.38 6.73 11.45
CA SER A 536 -20.68 6.69 12.73
C SER A 536 -21.43 7.47 13.81
N SER A 537 -21.28 7.05 15.08
CA SER A 537 -21.84 7.76 16.22
C SER A 537 -21.36 9.21 16.30
N ARG A 538 -20.12 9.49 15.88
CA ARG A 538 -19.56 10.85 15.84
C ARG A 538 -20.29 11.73 14.83
N THR A 539 -20.51 11.22 13.61
CA THR A 539 -21.21 11.95 12.55
C THR A 539 -22.66 12.23 12.93
N LEU A 540 -23.37 11.22 13.46
CA LEU A 540 -24.74 11.38 13.94
C LEU A 540 -24.83 12.41 15.08
N ALA A 541 -23.89 12.39 16.02
CA ALA A 541 -23.83 13.35 17.11
C ALA A 541 -23.71 14.80 16.62
N ARG A 542 -22.91 15.06 15.58
CA ARG A 542 -22.73 16.39 14.97
C ARG A 542 -24.02 16.89 14.33
N VAL A 543 -24.71 16.04 13.56
CA VAL A 543 -26.01 16.38 12.95
C VAL A 543 -27.05 16.67 14.03
N MET A 544 -27.10 15.85 15.08
CA MET A 544 -27.99 16.08 16.21
C MET A 544 -27.72 17.41 16.91
N ASP A 545 -26.46 17.78 17.14
CA ASP A 545 -26.13 19.08 17.76
C ASP A 545 -26.60 20.26 16.91
N ALA A 546 -26.38 20.19 15.60
CA ALA A 546 -26.85 21.21 14.66
C ALA A 546 -28.39 21.26 14.53
N ALA A 547 -29.06 20.13 14.77
CA ALA A 547 -30.51 20.01 14.69
C ALA A 547 -31.26 20.44 15.96
N ILE A 548 -30.59 20.62 17.12
CA ILE A 548 -31.26 21.03 18.36
C ILE A 548 -32.11 22.30 18.21
N PRO A 549 -31.66 23.38 17.52
CA PRO A 549 -32.45 24.62 17.43
C PRO A 549 -33.66 24.52 16.50
N SER A 550 -33.59 23.70 15.45
CA SER A 550 -34.58 23.67 14.36
C SER A 550 -35.46 22.41 14.37
N GLN A 551 -34.92 21.27 14.79
CA GLN A 551 -35.60 19.96 14.84
C GLN A 551 -35.34 19.19 16.15
N PRO A 552 -35.60 19.79 17.33
CA PRO A 552 -35.34 19.14 18.61
C PRO A 552 -36.14 17.84 18.83
N GLN A 553 -37.34 17.72 18.24
CA GLN A 553 -38.12 16.49 18.35
C GLN A 553 -37.42 15.29 17.69
N TRP A 554 -36.86 15.48 16.49
CA TRP A 554 -36.07 14.45 15.82
C TRP A 554 -34.84 14.06 16.65
N VAL A 555 -34.16 15.02 17.28
CA VAL A 555 -33.01 14.76 18.16
C VAL A 555 -33.42 13.92 19.38
N ILE A 556 -34.58 14.20 19.99
CA ILE A 556 -35.11 13.40 21.11
C ILE A 556 -35.35 11.96 20.65
N ASP A 557 -36.08 11.77 19.56
CA ASP A 557 -36.44 10.44 19.06
C ASP A 557 -35.20 9.64 18.68
N GLN A 558 -34.25 10.27 18.00
CA GLN A 558 -32.99 9.65 17.59
C GLN A 558 -32.11 9.29 18.79
N ALA A 559 -31.97 10.20 19.76
CA ALA A 559 -31.20 9.93 20.99
C ALA A 559 -31.74 8.73 21.76
N ARG A 560 -33.07 8.61 21.82
CA ARG A 560 -33.75 7.47 22.45
C ARG A 560 -33.50 6.17 21.68
N GLN A 561 -33.60 6.21 20.35
CA GLN A 561 -33.32 5.06 19.49
C GLN A 561 -31.89 4.52 19.67
N GLN A 562 -30.91 5.40 19.91
CA GLN A 562 -29.52 4.99 20.18
C GLN A 562 -29.29 4.52 21.62
N ALA A 563 -29.86 5.22 22.62
CA ALA A 563 -29.60 4.95 24.04
C ALA A 563 -30.35 3.73 24.58
N GLU A 564 -31.63 3.57 24.23
CA GLU A 564 -32.50 2.55 24.83
C GLU A 564 -32.03 1.10 24.54
N PRO A 565 -31.62 0.71 23.31
CA PRO A 565 -31.13 -0.64 23.04
C PRO A 565 -29.84 -1.00 23.80
N ILE A 566 -28.94 -0.03 24.00
CA ILE A 566 -27.72 -0.21 24.79
C ILE A 566 -28.07 -0.49 26.25
N MET A 567 -28.96 0.34 26.80
CA MET A 567 -29.41 0.18 28.19
C MET A 567 -30.17 -1.13 28.36
N ASP A 568 -31.16 -1.43 27.51
CA ASP A 568 -32.00 -2.62 27.58
C ASP A 568 -31.21 -3.91 27.44
N GLY A 569 -30.34 -4.00 26.42
CA GLY A 569 -29.48 -5.15 26.13
C GLY A 569 -28.35 -5.40 27.13
N ALA A 570 -28.28 -4.62 28.22
CA ALA A 570 -27.27 -4.75 29.28
C ALA A 570 -25.81 -4.67 28.78
N LYS A 571 -25.57 -3.91 27.72
CA LYS A 571 -24.25 -3.72 27.10
C LYS A 571 -23.38 -2.78 27.95
N SER A 572 -22.89 -3.27 29.08
CA SER A 572 -22.26 -2.43 30.12
C SER A 572 -21.02 -1.64 29.67
N ALA A 573 -20.32 -2.13 28.64
CA ALA A 573 -19.20 -1.42 28.00
C ALA A 573 -19.62 -0.10 27.31
N HIS A 574 -20.89 0.01 26.88
CA HIS A 574 -21.40 1.15 26.09
C HIS A 574 -22.31 2.10 26.90
N TYR A 575 -22.39 1.95 28.23
CA TYR A 575 -23.25 2.82 29.04
C TYR A 575 -22.84 4.30 29.00
N GLN A 576 -21.56 4.59 28.77
CA GLN A 576 -21.11 5.96 28.57
C GLN A 576 -21.68 6.55 27.28
N ASP A 577 -21.75 5.77 26.18
CA ASP A 577 -22.33 6.19 24.90
C ASP A 577 -23.83 6.47 25.07
N ALA A 578 -24.56 5.58 25.75
CA ALA A 578 -25.98 5.79 26.07
C ALA A 578 -26.21 7.08 26.87
N ALA A 579 -25.35 7.37 27.85
CA ALA A 579 -25.43 8.61 28.60
C ALA A 579 -25.14 9.84 27.74
N GLN A 580 -24.21 9.77 26.79
CA GLN A 580 -23.94 10.86 25.84
C GLN A 580 -25.15 11.14 24.95
N TRP A 581 -25.82 10.12 24.42
CA TRP A 581 -27.06 10.29 23.65
C TRP A 581 -28.16 10.94 24.49
N LEU A 582 -28.34 10.50 25.73
CA LEU A 582 -29.33 11.09 26.64
C LEU A 582 -29.02 12.56 27.01
N ARG A 583 -27.75 13.01 27.03
CA ARG A 583 -27.43 14.44 27.16
C ARG A 583 -27.98 15.26 26.00
N LYS A 584 -27.92 14.74 24.78
CA LYS A 584 -28.48 15.41 23.59
C LYS A 584 -30.02 15.45 23.67
N ALA A 585 -30.67 14.37 24.10
CA ALA A 585 -32.11 14.37 24.37
C ALA A 585 -32.51 15.47 25.38
N LYS A 586 -31.73 15.60 26.47
CA LYS A 586 -31.95 16.66 27.48
C LYS A 586 -31.83 18.07 26.86
N GLN A 587 -30.77 18.32 26.09
CA GLN A 587 -30.56 19.61 25.41
C GLN A 587 -31.71 19.94 24.45
N ALA A 588 -32.21 18.94 23.71
CA ALA A 588 -33.35 19.10 22.81
C ALA A 588 -34.67 19.36 23.55
N HIS A 589 -34.94 18.68 24.67
CA HIS A 589 -36.09 19.01 25.53
C HIS A 589 -35.98 20.40 26.15
N ASP A 590 -34.77 20.83 26.55
CA ASP A 590 -34.53 22.17 27.04
C ASP A 590 -34.83 23.22 25.95
N ALA A 591 -34.44 22.97 24.69
CA ALA A 591 -34.75 23.82 23.55
C ALA A 591 -36.27 23.93 23.27
N LEU A 592 -37.03 22.85 23.51
CA LEU A 592 -38.51 22.85 23.44
C LEU A 592 -39.20 23.43 24.69
N GLY A 593 -38.46 23.75 25.75
CA GLY A 593 -39.03 24.15 27.04
C GLY A 593 -39.71 23.00 27.83
N GLN A 594 -39.52 21.75 27.41
CA GLN A 594 -40.16 20.55 27.94
C GLN A 594 -39.40 19.91 29.13
N LYS A 595 -38.96 20.73 30.08
CA LYS A 595 -38.19 20.25 31.25
C LYS A 595 -38.94 19.23 32.10
N ALA A 596 -40.27 19.31 32.14
CA ALA A 596 -41.10 18.37 32.89
C ALA A 596 -41.14 16.99 32.23
N GLU A 597 -41.22 16.93 30.91
CA GLU A 597 -41.22 15.68 30.14
C GLU A 597 -39.87 14.98 30.23
N TRP A 598 -38.76 15.72 30.13
CA TRP A 598 -37.43 15.17 30.36
C TRP A 598 -37.29 14.53 31.75
N ARG A 599 -37.77 15.21 32.81
CA ARG A 599 -37.72 14.67 34.17
C ARG A 599 -38.54 13.40 34.32
N ALA A 600 -39.73 13.35 33.71
CA ALA A 600 -40.58 12.17 33.72
C ALA A 600 -39.90 11.00 32.97
N TYR A 601 -39.34 11.26 31.79
CA TYR A 601 -38.62 10.27 30.99
C TYR A 601 -37.40 9.71 31.73
N LEU A 602 -36.55 10.59 32.30
CA LEU A 602 -35.37 10.16 33.06
C LEU A 602 -35.75 9.37 34.33
N SER A 603 -36.86 9.74 35.00
CA SER A 603 -37.38 8.98 36.14
C SER A 603 -37.79 7.56 35.73
N ALA A 604 -38.49 7.42 34.61
CA ALA A 604 -38.91 6.11 34.08
C ALA A 604 -37.69 5.24 33.72
N LEU A 605 -36.65 5.81 33.12
CA LEU A 605 -35.41 5.09 32.82
C LEU A 605 -34.70 4.61 34.10
N ARG A 606 -34.63 5.45 35.14
CA ARG A 606 -34.04 5.09 36.44
C ARG A 606 -34.80 3.93 37.09
N GLU A 607 -36.13 3.95 37.04
CA GLU A 607 -36.97 2.88 37.58
C GLU A 607 -36.77 1.56 36.81
N LYS A 608 -36.78 1.61 35.47
CA LYS A 608 -36.58 0.44 34.60
C LYS A 608 -35.21 -0.21 34.79
N HIS A 609 -34.16 0.60 35.02
CA HIS A 609 -32.77 0.13 35.07
C HIS A 609 -32.13 0.16 36.46
N GLN A 610 -32.91 0.30 37.52
CA GLN A 610 -32.44 0.41 38.91
C GLN A 610 -31.44 -0.68 39.36
N ARG A 611 -31.52 -1.88 38.76
CA ARG A 611 -30.63 -3.02 39.08
C ARG A 611 -29.27 -2.97 38.36
N LYS A 612 -29.04 -2.00 37.47
CA LYS A 612 -27.80 -1.85 36.67
C LYS A 612 -26.86 -0.84 37.33
N TYR A 613 -26.08 -1.32 38.31
CA TYR A 613 -25.23 -0.48 39.18
C TYR A 613 -24.17 0.36 38.44
N ARG A 614 -23.68 -0.07 37.27
CA ARG A 614 -22.75 0.72 36.43
C ARG A 614 -23.45 1.84 35.63
N LEU A 615 -24.74 1.70 35.33
CA LEU A 615 -25.53 2.67 34.56
C LEU A 615 -26.15 3.75 35.45
N MET A 616 -26.60 3.38 36.66
CA MET A 616 -27.28 4.30 37.58
C MET A 616 -26.49 5.59 37.92
N PRO A 617 -25.17 5.55 38.18
CA PRO A 617 -24.38 6.77 38.39
C PRO A 617 -24.42 7.72 37.19
N LEU A 618 -24.41 7.19 35.97
CA LEU A 618 -24.47 7.98 34.73
C LEU A 618 -25.84 8.63 34.57
N LEU A 619 -26.94 7.90 34.81
CA LEU A 619 -28.29 8.45 34.76
C LEU A 619 -28.54 9.51 35.85
N ASN A 620 -27.87 9.41 36.99
CA ASN A 620 -27.96 10.40 38.07
C ASN A 620 -27.21 11.70 37.75
N ALA A 621 -26.22 11.65 36.86
CA ALA A 621 -25.45 12.82 36.42
C ALA A 621 -26.14 13.62 35.29
N LEU A 622 -27.20 13.08 34.69
CA LEU A 622 -28.04 13.74 33.69
C LEU A 622 -29.17 14.52 34.37
#